data_AF-A0ABD3X926-F1
#
_entry.id   AF-A0ABD3X926-F1
#
_cell.length_a   1.000
_cell.length_b   1.000
_cell.length_c   1.000
_cell.angle_alpha   90.00
_cell.angle_beta   90.00
_cell.angle_gamma   90.00
#
_symmetry.space_group_name_H-M   'P 1'
#
loop_
_entity.id
_entity.type
_entity.pdbx_description
1 polymer ?
#
loop_
_entity_poly.entity_id
_entity_poly.type
_entity_poly.pdbx_seq_one_letter_code
_entity_poly.pdbx_strand_id
1 'polypeptide(L)'
;MAGYIFLIMLCWSLMSVSTQQSQATWRYPTSAQKPRILILGAGMAGITAAKALHDKGYDNFIILEGSNRVGGRIKEVMIGGITVEAGAGWIHPDPQNLIQSLADRVNLSYVPLDSDDHVVRDGNGNDVTLEFDTRYNTSFDPAFKFLNSYAKEANAKGKPDFTVRSALSMGGWQPKSHVDDVIEVFNIDGDYPYPPEVNSGLNAFFGAYSGAKGFSTTEDLTVIDKRGFSQMVRGLRAEFLPDGDQRLRMNEVVTDIENKDGGISVRTRDNVTYSADYVIVTFSIGVLQHDEVRFSPTLPLWKREAINQFQQGHLMHIYLKFAETFWDDNEFILYASERRNYYNMWQNVDKNFPGSNILQVLVLGDEVIRLERMDDRAILNEVISTLSTMYRGRSISPVIAYSIPRWNSDPLFRGAFSNWPSGYTLDTFNGLIAPVGKIYFAGDYGDPFHYGTIQASYISALRVVDNIDKCVRGLDSCEAPYQPKYEARGCTYHGAQNYNARAKEDDGSCIILKCPISSSGSVYYENYTYTILLLIALSIMF
;
A
#
# COMPACT_ATOMS: atom_id res chain seq x y z
N MET A 1 57.84 15.43 57.04
CA MET A 1 57.80 16.92 56.93
C MET A 1 56.62 17.25 56.00
N ALA A 2 55.66 18.15 56.23
CA ALA A 2 55.06 18.74 57.43
C ALA A 2 53.74 19.45 56.98
N GLY A 3 52.68 19.64 57.78
CA GLY A 3 52.39 19.12 59.13
C GLY A 3 51.16 19.78 59.79
N TYR A 4 50.49 19.05 60.69
CA TYR A 4 49.66 19.53 61.82
C TYR A 4 48.26 20.20 61.62
N ILE A 5 47.25 19.51 62.19
CA ILE A 5 46.18 19.98 63.13
C ILE A 5 45.23 21.13 62.70
N PHE A 6 43.93 20.84 62.60
CA PHE A 6 42.96 21.22 63.66
C PHE A 6 41.65 20.41 63.62
N LEU A 7 41.04 20.25 64.81
CA LEU A 7 39.86 19.43 65.09
C LEU A 7 38.67 20.34 65.45
N ILE A 8 37.49 20.16 64.85
CA ILE A 8 36.19 20.57 65.44
C ILE A 8 35.12 19.53 65.07
N MET A 9 34.44 18.98 66.09
CA MET A 9 33.17 18.26 65.91
C MET A 9 32.02 19.25 65.78
N LEU A 10 31.02 18.95 64.95
CA LEU A 10 29.61 19.05 65.35
C LEU A 10 28.69 18.30 64.39
N CYS A 11 27.63 17.72 64.95
CA CYS A 11 26.54 17.07 64.23
C CYS A 11 25.82 18.05 63.30
N TRP A 12 25.19 17.57 62.22
CA TRP A 12 23.86 17.99 61.78
C TRP A 12 23.33 17.08 60.65
N SER A 13 22.04 16.83 60.67
CA SER A 13 21.30 16.08 59.65
C SER A 13 21.07 16.91 58.39
N LEU A 14 21.45 16.38 57.23
CA LEU A 14 21.02 16.86 55.90
C LEU A 14 20.50 15.65 55.13
N MET A 15 19.17 15.50 55.04
CA MET A 15 18.36 16.05 53.96
C MET A 15 18.70 15.43 52.59
N SER A 16 17.85 14.50 52.18
CA SER A 16 17.76 14.01 50.81
C SER A 16 17.50 15.19 49.86
N VAL A 17 18.50 15.54 49.06
CA VAL A 17 18.32 16.49 47.96
C VAL A 17 17.52 15.77 46.86
N SER A 18 16.21 15.97 46.86
CA SER A 18 15.37 15.62 45.72
C SER A 18 15.79 16.51 44.54
N THR A 19 16.44 15.92 43.53
CA THR A 19 16.65 16.60 42.25
C THR A 19 15.29 16.86 41.62
N GLN A 20 14.86 18.11 41.71
CA GLN A 20 13.56 18.58 41.28
C GLN A 20 13.47 18.46 39.76
N GLN A 21 12.84 17.39 39.26
CA GLN A 21 12.45 17.30 37.85
C GLN A 21 11.58 18.51 37.53
N SER A 22 12.02 19.36 36.60
CA SER A 22 11.21 20.45 36.09
C SER A 22 10.10 19.85 35.22
N GLN A 23 9.01 19.44 35.85
CA GLN A 23 7.77 19.15 35.15
C GLN A 23 7.28 20.44 34.49
N ALA A 24 7.49 20.56 33.18
CA ALA A 24 6.91 21.62 32.39
C ALA A 24 5.37 21.48 32.46
N THR A 25 4.72 22.36 33.21
CA THR A 25 3.28 22.34 33.39
C THR A 25 2.60 22.80 32.10
N TRP A 26 1.99 21.84 31.41
CA TRP A 26 1.25 22.08 30.18
C TRP A 26 0.10 23.07 30.43
N ARG A 27 0.18 24.26 29.83
CA ARG A 27 -0.98 25.13 29.63
C ARG A 27 -1.55 24.84 28.25
N TYR A 28 -2.83 24.48 28.19
CA TYR A 28 -3.57 24.36 26.94
C TYR A 28 -3.50 25.68 26.15
N PRO A 29 -3.35 25.64 24.82
CA PRO A 29 -3.54 26.81 23.99
C PRO A 29 -4.96 27.36 24.16
N THR A 30 -5.08 28.66 24.43
CA THR A 30 -6.32 29.39 24.13
C THR A 30 -6.53 29.39 22.61
N SER A 31 -7.78 29.58 22.17
CA SER A 31 -8.26 29.43 20.78
C SER A 31 -7.64 30.36 19.72
N ALA A 32 -6.52 31.03 20.02
CA ALA A 32 -5.80 31.95 19.15
C ALA A 32 -4.50 31.37 18.55
N GLN A 33 -4.04 30.18 18.95
CA GLN A 33 -2.88 29.52 18.31
C GLN A 33 -3.29 28.60 17.16
N LYS A 34 -2.59 28.71 16.02
CA LYS A 34 -2.72 27.77 14.89
C LYS A 34 -2.36 26.34 15.36
N PRO A 35 -3.12 25.29 15.00
CA PRO A 35 -2.87 23.93 15.45
C PRO A 35 -1.49 23.43 15.01
N ARG A 36 -0.84 22.64 15.85
CA ARG A 36 0.38 21.89 15.52
C ARG A 36 0.01 20.61 14.79
N ILE A 37 0.60 20.38 13.63
CA ILE A 37 0.29 19.22 12.80
C ILE A 37 1.58 18.42 12.55
N LEU A 38 1.57 17.11 12.80
CA LEU A 38 2.64 16.22 12.35
C LEU A 38 2.22 15.46 11.11
N ILE A 39 3.14 15.32 10.16
CA ILE A 39 2.95 14.58 8.92
C ILE A 39 4.01 13.49 8.91
N LEU A 40 3.58 12.23 8.83
CA LEU A 40 4.47 11.09 9.00
C LEU A 40 4.70 10.43 7.64
N GLY A 41 5.91 10.63 7.09
CA GLY A 41 6.32 10.33 5.72
C GLY A 41 6.42 11.59 4.83
N ALA A 42 7.44 11.63 3.97
CA ALA A 42 7.65 12.64 2.93
C ALA A 42 7.59 12.03 1.50
N GLY A 43 6.72 11.03 1.31
CA GLY A 43 6.23 10.63 0.00
C GLY A 43 5.27 11.66 -0.61
N MET A 44 4.66 11.34 -1.76
CA MET A 44 3.70 12.25 -2.43
C MET A 44 2.58 12.70 -1.49
N ALA A 45 1.96 11.79 -0.74
CA ALA A 45 0.89 12.13 0.20
C ALA A 45 1.35 13.13 1.29
N GLY A 46 2.52 12.92 1.88
CA GLY A 46 3.05 13.80 2.92
C GLY A 46 3.42 15.19 2.42
N ILE A 47 4.10 15.29 1.27
CA ILE A 47 4.46 16.58 0.67
C ILE A 47 3.21 17.34 0.19
N THR A 48 2.23 16.66 -0.43
CA THR A 48 0.96 17.27 -0.83
C THR A 48 0.14 17.74 0.37
N ALA A 49 0.08 16.96 1.46
CA ALA A 49 -0.58 17.39 2.69
C ALA A 49 0.09 18.65 3.27
N ALA A 50 1.42 18.69 3.31
CA ALA A 50 2.17 19.84 3.79
C ALA A 50 1.96 21.09 2.92
N LYS A 51 1.93 20.94 1.59
CA LYS A 51 1.65 22.02 0.63
C LYS A 51 0.23 22.57 0.83
N ALA A 52 -0.77 21.69 0.90
CA ALA A 52 -2.16 22.08 1.08
C ALA A 52 -2.42 22.75 2.44
N LEU A 53 -1.68 22.36 3.49
CA LEU A 53 -1.70 23.04 4.78
C LEU A 53 -1.09 24.45 4.69
N HIS A 54 0.07 24.59 4.05
CA HIS A 54 0.70 25.88 3.78
C HIS A 54 -0.22 26.82 2.99
N ASP A 55 -0.83 26.33 1.90
CA ASP A 55 -1.76 27.09 1.05
C ASP A 55 -3.01 27.57 1.80
N LYS A 56 -3.45 26.83 2.82
CA LYS A 56 -4.54 27.21 3.74
C LYS A 56 -4.07 28.07 4.92
N GLY A 57 -2.78 28.41 4.98
CA GLY A 57 -2.17 29.25 6.03
C GLY A 57 -1.82 28.50 7.32
N TYR A 58 -1.76 27.17 7.31
CA TYR A 58 -1.32 26.35 8.44
C TYR A 58 0.17 26.00 8.32
N ASP A 59 1.06 26.94 8.65
CA ASP A 59 2.53 26.70 8.63
C ASP A 59 3.09 25.95 9.84
N ASN A 60 2.28 25.73 10.88
CA ASN A 60 2.68 25.09 12.13
C ASN A 60 2.67 23.56 12.00
N PHE A 61 3.43 23.03 11.03
CA PHE A 61 3.61 21.58 10.84
C PHE A 61 5.07 21.15 10.86
N ILE A 62 5.30 19.87 11.14
CA ILE A 62 6.57 19.19 10.93
C ILE A 62 6.31 17.88 10.19
N ILE A 63 7.11 17.60 9.16
CA ILE A 63 7.17 16.34 8.43
C ILE A 63 8.29 15.48 9.03
N LEU A 64 7.98 14.26 9.42
CA LEU A 64 8.94 13.25 9.89
C LEU A 64 9.09 12.17 8.82
N GLU A 65 10.25 12.08 8.18
CA GLU A 65 10.57 11.13 7.13
C GLU A 65 11.63 10.13 7.62
N GLY A 66 11.32 8.84 7.52
CA GLY A 66 12.17 7.77 8.06
C GLY A 66 13.46 7.53 7.26
N SER A 67 13.49 7.90 5.98
CA SER A 67 14.66 7.79 5.12
C SER A 67 15.46 9.10 5.02
N ASN A 68 16.54 9.08 4.24
CA ASN A 68 17.38 10.25 3.96
C ASN A 68 16.92 11.07 2.75
N ARG A 69 15.77 10.76 2.13
CA ARG A 69 15.26 11.42 0.91
C ARG A 69 13.75 11.60 0.92
N VAL A 70 13.25 12.57 0.17
CA VAL A 70 11.81 12.67 -0.14
C VAL A 70 11.43 11.74 -1.31
N GLY A 71 10.12 11.53 -1.50
CA GLY A 71 9.56 10.77 -2.63
C GLY A 71 8.97 9.41 -2.25
N GLY A 72 9.41 8.79 -1.15
CA GLY A 72 8.92 7.48 -0.73
C GLY A 72 9.13 6.43 -1.83
N ARG A 73 8.05 5.79 -2.29
CA ARG A 73 8.10 4.77 -3.36
C ARG A 73 8.33 5.31 -4.78
N ILE A 74 8.38 6.63 -4.94
CA ILE A 74 8.93 7.27 -6.14
C ILE A 74 10.44 7.40 -5.90
N LYS A 75 11.24 6.60 -6.61
CA LYS A 75 12.67 6.43 -6.36
C LYS A 75 13.40 5.98 -7.61
N GLU A 76 14.38 6.78 -7.99
CA GLU A 76 15.36 6.47 -9.02
C GLU A 76 16.59 5.70 -8.47
N VAL A 77 17.27 4.96 -9.34
CA VAL A 77 18.59 4.34 -9.12
C VAL A 77 19.47 4.54 -10.35
N MET A 78 20.78 4.50 -10.17
CA MET A 78 21.75 4.66 -11.27
C MET A 78 22.42 3.33 -11.59
N ILE A 79 22.39 2.93 -12.87
CA ILE A 79 23.01 1.71 -13.39
C ILE A 79 23.85 2.05 -14.63
N GLY A 80 25.17 1.87 -14.53
CA GLY A 80 26.11 2.11 -15.64
C GLY A 80 26.01 3.50 -16.30
N GLY A 81 25.73 4.55 -15.51
CA GLY A 81 25.60 5.93 -15.97
C GLY A 81 24.18 6.36 -16.39
N ILE A 82 23.22 5.45 -16.43
CA ILE A 82 21.80 5.73 -16.74
C ILE A 82 21.00 5.76 -15.44
N THR A 83 20.07 6.71 -15.33
CA THR A 83 19.07 6.78 -14.24
C THR A 83 17.84 6.00 -14.68
N VAL A 84 17.40 5.04 -13.87
CA VAL A 84 16.17 4.23 -14.09
C VAL A 84 15.33 4.22 -12.82
N GLU A 85 14.03 3.95 -12.94
CA GLU A 85 13.10 3.99 -11.79
C GLU A 85 13.06 2.65 -11.05
N ALA A 86 13.46 2.66 -9.77
CA ALA A 86 13.40 1.48 -8.90
C ALA A 86 12.00 1.24 -8.32
N GLY A 87 11.11 2.23 -8.39
CA GLY A 87 9.71 2.16 -7.94
C GLY A 87 8.78 2.65 -9.06
N ALA A 88 7.88 3.57 -8.74
CA ALA A 88 7.00 4.15 -9.76
C ALA A 88 7.82 4.84 -10.87
N GLY A 89 7.54 4.49 -12.14
CA GLY A 89 8.22 5.06 -13.32
C GLY A 89 7.32 5.32 -14.54
N TRP A 90 6.02 5.06 -14.42
CA TRP A 90 5.02 5.32 -15.45
C TRP A 90 4.06 6.43 -15.02
N ILE A 91 3.54 7.17 -16.01
CA ILE A 91 2.43 8.12 -15.88
C ILE A 91 1.31 7.61 -16.79
N HIS A 92 0.06 7.59 -16.30
CA HIS A 92 -1.13 7.19 -17.06
C HIS A 92 -1.94 8.44 -17.50
N PRO A 93 -1.96 8.85 -18.78
CA PRO A 93 -2.57 10.11 -19.22
C PRO A 93 -4.12 10.19 -19.24
N ASP A 94 -4.74 10.46 -18.09
CA ASP A 94 -6.14 10.94 -18.02
C ASP A 94 -6.20 12.48 -17.85
N PRO A 95 -7.18 13.19 -18.47
CA PRO A 95 -7.38 14.63 -18.25
C PRO A 95 -7.63 15.08 -16.80
N GLN A 96 -7.95 14.17 -15.89
CA GLN A 96 -8.09 14.41 -14.45
C GLN A 96 -6.82 13.98 -13.67
N ASN A 97 -5.87 13.30 -14.32
CA ASN A 97 -4.62 12.89 -13.70
C ASN A 97 -3.65 14.08 -13.57
N LEU A 98 -3.63 14.67 -12.39
CA LEU A 98 -2.75 15.79 -12.05
C LEU A 98 -1.26 15.42 -12.03
N ILE A 99 -0.88 14.14 -12.08
CA ILE A 99 0.52 13.70 -12.02
C ILE A 99 1.30 14.13 -13.27
N GLN A 100 0.71 14.03 -14.47
CA GLN A 100 1.34 14.57 -15.68
C GLN A 100 1.52 16.09 -15.55
N SER A 101 0.49 16.80 -15.07
CA SER A 101 0.53 18.25 -14.83
C SER A 101 1.55 18.69 -13.76
N LEU A 102 1.99 17.79 -12.86
CA LEU A 102 3.07 18.05 -11.90
C LEU A 102 4.45 17.71 -12.49
N ALA A 103 4.54 16.70 -13.35
CA ALA A 103 5.74 16.39 -14.12
C ALA A 103 6.08 17.53 -15.10
N ASP A 104 5.08 18.07 -15.81
CA ASP A 104 5.23 19.19 -16.74
C ASP A 104 5.77 20.46 -16.05
N ARG A 105 5.28 20.77 -14.83
CA ARG A 105 5.76 21.93 -14.05
C ARG A 105 7.25 21.91 -13.72
N VAL A 106 7.84 20.72 -13.62
CA VAL A 106 9.29 20.57 -13.37
C VAL A 106 10.09 20.29 -14.66
N ASN A 107 9.43 20.41 -15.82
CA ASN A 107 9.93 20.05 -17.15
C ASN A 107 10.52 18.63 -17.16
N LEU A 108 9.78 17.65 -16.64
CA LEU A 108 10.22 16.26 -16.58
C LEU A 108 10.20 15.63 -17.98
N SER A 109 11.25 14.89 -18.35
CA SER A 109 11.29 14.16 -19.63
C SER A 109 10.66 12.77 -19.51
N TYR A 110 9.73 12.48 -20.42
CA TYR A 110 9.07 11.18 -20.56
C TYR A 110 8.78 10.90 -22.05
N VAL A 111 8.53 9.63 -22.41
CA VAL A 111 8.18 9.17 -23.76
C VAL A 111 7.00 8.18 -23.69
N PRO A 112 6.22 7.98 -24.77
CA PRO A 112 5.19 6.96 -24.81
C PRO A 112 5.77 5.54 -24.63
N LEU A 113 5.01 4.69 -23.95
CA LEU A 113 5.27 3.27 -23.77
C LEU A 113 4.48 2.47 -24.81
N ASP A 114 5.17 1.84 -25.75
CA ASP A 114 4.55 1.00 -26.78
C ASP A 114 4.35 -0.43 -26.25
N SER A 115 3.18 -0.71 -25.68
CA SER A 115 2.82 -2.07 -25.22
C SER A 115 2.55 -3.07 -26.36
N ASP A 116 2.33 -2.57 -27.58
CA ASP A 116 2.04 -3.40 -28.74
C ASP A 116 3.34 -3.87 -29.44
N ASP A 117 4.47 -3.16 -29.26
CA ASP A 117 5.82 -3.62 -29.65
C ASP A 117 6.36 -4.69 -28.68
N HIS A 118 5.85 -5.92 -28.83
CA HIS A 118 6.25 -7.07 -28.01
C HIS A 118 6.65 -8.30 -28.81
N VAL A 119 7.44 -9.18 -28.16
CA VAL A 119 7.74 -10.54 -28.62
C VAL A 119 7.55 -11.53 -27.47
N VAL A 120 7.12 -12.76 -27.78
CA VAL A 120 6.92 -13.81 -26.78
C VAL A 120 7.82 -15.02 -27.05
N ARG A 121 8.64 -15.40 -26.06
CA ARG A 121 9.54 -16.56 -26.09
C ARG A 121 8.99 -17.70 -25.22
N ASP A 122 9.07 -18.94 -25.69
CA ASP A 122 8.70 -20.13 -24.91
C ASP A 122 9.89 -20.74 -24.12
N GLY A 123 9.62 -21.78 -23.33
CA GLY A 123 10.64 -22.57 -22.60
C GLY A 123 11.66 -23.32 -23.49
N ASN A 124 11.53 -23.26 -24.80
CA ASN A 124 12.48 -23.82 -25.77
C ASN A 124 13.25 -22.76 -26.56
N GLY A 125 12.91 -21.48 -26.39
CA GLY A 125 13.46 -20.35 -27.16
C GLY A 125 12.75 -20.09 -28.49
N ASN A 126 11.60 -20.72 -28.75
CA ASN A 126 10.78 -20.46 -29.92
C ASN A 126 10.10 -19.10 -29.82
N ASP A 127 9.78 -18.51 -30.97
CA ASP A 127 8.85 -17.39 -31.08
C ASP A 127 7.40 -17.91 -31.02
N VAL A 128 6.62 -17.43 -30.07
CA VAL A 128 5.19 -17.77 -29.93
C VAL A 128 4.28 -16.54 -29.96
N THR A 129 4.79 -15.40 -30.45
CA THR A 129 4.07 -14.12 -30.51
C THR A 129 2.75 -14.24 -31.27
N LEU A 130 2.74 -14.91 -32.43
CA LEU A 130 1.51 -15.15 -33.20
C LEU A 130 0.45 -15.95 -32.42
N GLU A 131 0.85 -16.89 -31.56
CA GLU A 131 -0.07 -17.66 -30.72
C GLU A 131 -0.65 -16.77 -29.60
N PHE A 132 0.20 -15.96 -28.97
CA PHE A 132 -0.17 -14.95 -27.98
C PHE A 132 -1.18 -13.95 -28.57
N ASP A 133 -0.85 -13.29 -29.68
CA ASP A 133 -1.71 -12.30 -30.35
C ASP A 133 -3.06 -12.89 -30.74
N THR A 134 -3.05 -14.12 -31.27
CA THR A 134 -4.27 -14.82 -31.66
C THR A 134 -5.15 -15.05 -30.43
N ARG A 135 -4.59 -15.61 -29.34
CA ARG A 135 -5.37 -15.89 -28.11
C ARG A 135 -5.82 -14.64 -27.38
N TYR A 136 -5.00 -13.59 -27.38
CA TYR A 136 -5.35 -12.27 -26.86
C TYR A 136 -6.58 -11.73 -27.60
N ASN A 137 -6.49 -11.56 -28.92
CA ASN A 137 -7.54 -10.95 -29.74
C ASN A 137 -8.81 -11.80 -29.86
N THR A 138 -8.71 -13.13 -29.96
CA THR A 138 -9.89 -13.99 -30.18
C THR A 138 -10.59 -14.43 -28.90
N SER A 139 -9.96 -14.29 -27.73
CA SER A 139 -10.48 -14.91 -26.50
C SER A 139 -10.30 -14.06 -25.24
N PHE A 140 -9.12 -13.48 -24.97
CA PHE A 140 -8.90 -12.69 -23.77
C PHE A 140 -9.58 -11.31 -23.85
N ASP A 141 -9.30 -10.52 -24.87
CA ASP A 141 -9.87 -9.17 -25.05
C ASP A 141 -11.41 -9.17 -25.07
N PRO A 142 -12.11 -10.09 -25.78
CA PRO A 142 -13.56 -10.23 -25.68
C PRO A 142 -14.05 -10.52 -24.25
N ALA A 143 -13.34 -11.37 -23.49
CA ALA A 143 -13.69 -11.68 -22.10
C ALA A 143 -13.40 -10.50 -21.14
N PHE A 144 -12.34 -9.74 -21.39
CA PHE A 144 -11.99 -8.52 -20.65
C PHE A 144 -13.02 -7.39 -20.91
N LYS A 145 -13.46 -7.22 -22.16
CA LYS A 145 -14.58 -6.33 -22.54
C LYS A 145 -15.90 -6.75 -21.89
N PHE A 146 -16.16 -8.06 -21.80
CA PHE A 146 -17.29 -8.60 -21.05
C PHE A 146 -17.19 -8.25 -19.55
N LEU A 147 -16.05 -8.51 -18.91
CA LEU A 147 -15.75 -8.16 -17.51
C LEU A 147 -16.07 -6.69 -17.23
N ASN A 148 -15.51 -5.76 -18.01
CA ASN A 148 -15.72 -4.32 -17.82
C ASN A 148 -17.22 -3.93 -17.96
N SER A 149 -17.92 -4.51 -18.92
CA SER A 149 -19.35 -4.29 -19.12
C SER A 149 -20.20 -4.86 -17.97
N TYR A 150 -19.87 -6.07 -17.51
CA TYR A 150 -20.56 -6.77 -16.44
C TYR A 150 -20.34 -6.09 -15.08
N ALA A 151 -19.11 -5.66 -14.78
CA ALA A 151 -18.78 -4.90 -13.57
C ALA A 151 -19.63 -3.63 -13.48
N LYS A 152 -19.69 -2.86 -14.56
CA LYS A 152 -20.53 -1.64 -14.67
C LYS A 152 -22.01 -1.93 -14.37
N GLU A 153 -22.56 -2.99 -14.95
CA GLU A 153 -23.95 -3.40 -14.70
C GLU A 153 -24.16 -3.88 -13.25
N ALA A 154 -23.21 -4.67 -12.73
CA ALA A 154 -23.28 -5.27 -11.39
C ALA A 154 -23.25 -4.18 -10.30
N ASN A 155 -22.35 -3.22 -10.39
CA ASN A 155 -22.31 -2.08 -9.45
C ASN A 155 -23.56 -1.20 -9.57
N ALA A 156 -24.02 -0.89 -10.79
CA ALA A 156 -25.25 -0.11 -11.00
C ALA A 156 -26.52 -0.78 -10.44
N LYS A 157 -26.49 -2.11 -10.23
CA LYS A 157 -27.55 -2.90 -9.61
C LYS A 157 -27.29 -3.23 -8.14
N GLY A 158 -26.19 -2.75 -7.54
CA GLY A 158 -25.82 -3.04 -6.16
C GLY A 158 -25.59 -4.53 -5.89
N LYS A 159 -25.09 -5.29 -6.87
CA LYS A 159 -24.75 -6.72 -6.68
C LYS A 159 -23.57 -6.87 -5.71
N PRO A 160 -23.45 -8.02 -5.03
CA PRO A 160 -22.22 -8.42 -4.35
C PRO A 160 -21.02 -8.43 -5.30
N ASP A 161 -19.83 -8.29 -4.73
CA ASP A 161 -18.57 -8.40 -5.49
C ASP A 161 -18.30 -9.84 -5.96
N PHE A 162 -17.42 -9.96 -6.94
CA PHE A 162 -16.96 -11.21 -7.55
C PHE A 162 -15.44 -11.10 -7.80
N THR A 163 -14.80 -12.12 -8.36
CA THR A 163 -13.38 -12.05 -8.75
C THR A 163 -13.24 -11.74 -10.23
N VAL A 164 -12.12 -11.14 -10.63
CA VAL A 164 -11.81 -10.91 -12.06
C VAL A 164 -11.87 -12.23 -12.84
N ARG A 165 -11.35 -13.33 -12.26
CA ARG A 165 -11.47 -14.69 -12.79
C ARG A 165 -12.91 -15.10 -13.08
N SER A 166 -13.86 -14.83 -12.17
CA SER A 166 -15.27 -15.19 -12.37
C SER A 166 -15.84 -14.53 -13.62
N ALA A 167 -15.55 -13.25 -13.85
CA ALA A 167 -16.05 -12.52 -15.00
C ALA A 167 -15.32 -12.88 -16.31
N LEU A 168 -13.99 -13.07 -16.27
CA LEU A 168 -13.26 -13.61 -17.43
C LEU A 168 -13.80 -14.97 -17.86
N SER A 169 -14.09 -15.86 -16.89
CA SER A 169 -14.66 -17.19 -17.16
C SER A 169 -16.07 -17.10 -17.76
N MET A 170 -16.91 -16.18 -17.26
CA MET A 170 -18.23 -15.90 -17.86
C MET A 170 -18.11 -15.29 -19.28
N GLY A 171 -17.05 -14.52 -19.54
CA GLY A 171 -16.69 -14.00 -20.87
C GLY A 171 -16.05 -15.05 -21.79
N GLY A 172 -15.84 -16.28 -21.33
CA GLY A 172 -15.29 -17.40 -22.12
C GLY A 172 -13.78 -17.62 -21.99
N TRP A 173 -13.07 -16.82 -21.20
CA TRP A 173 -11.62 -16.96 -20.99
C TRP A 173 -11.30 -17.86 -19.78
N GLN A 174 -10.55 -18.93 -20.06
CA GLN A 174 -9.92 -19.80 -19.07
C GLN A 174 -8.52 -20.17 -19.57
N PRO A 175 -7.44 -19.85 -18.83
CA PRO A 175 -6.08 -20.17 -19.25
C PRO A 175 -5.85 -21.69 -19.27
N LYS A 176 -5.15 -22.17 -20.29
CA LYS A 176 -4.90 -23.59 -20.56
C LYS A 176 -3.43 -23.87 -20.91
N SER A 177 -2.59 -22.85 -20.91
CA SER A 177 -1.22 -22.89 -21.40
C SER A 177 -0.39 -21.75 -20.80
N HIS A 178 0.94 -21.89 -20.90
CA HIS A 178 1.89 -20.86 -20.47
C HIS A 178 1.80 -19.55 -21.29
N VAL A 179 1.27 -19.61 -22.51
CA VAL A 179 0.94 -18.41 -23.30
C VAL A 179 -0.25 -17.67 -22.67
N ASP A 180 -1.27 -18.39 -22.22
CA ASP A 180 -2.43 -17.79 -21.53
C ASP A 180 -2.06 -17.22 -20.16
N ASP A 181 -1.15 -17.89 -19.44
CA ASP A 181 -0.58 -17.38 -18.19
C ASP A 181 0.08 -16.02 -18.41
N VAL A 182 0.90 -15.87 -19.47
CA VAL A 182 1.57 -14.60 -19.81
C VAL A 182 0.57 -13.53 -20.24
N ILE A 183 -0.48 -13.88 -20.98
CA ILE A 183 -1.56 -12.94 -21.33
C ILE A 183 -2.15 -12.33 -20.06
N GLU A 184 -2.45 -13.12 -19.04
CA GLU A 184 -2.96 -12.60 -17.77
C GLU A 184 -1.92 -11.83 -16.97
N VAL A 185 -0.67 -12.29 -16.94
CA VAL A 185 0.39 -11.60 -16.19
C VAL A 185 0.66 -10.21 -16.76
N PHE A 186 0.72 -10.09 -18.09
CA PHE A 186 0.99 -8.81 -18.76
C PHE A 186 -0.18 -7.83 -18.64
N ASN A 187 -1.43 -8.31 -18.76
CA ASN A 187 -2.63 -7.45 -18.84
C ASN A 187 -3.40 -7.30 -17.50
N ILE A 188 -2.98 -7.98 -16.43
CA ILE A 188 -3.68 -7.93 -15.12
C ILE A 188 -2.68 -7.88 -13.96
N ASP A 189 -1.78 -8.87 -13.81
CA ASP A 189 -0.88 -8.90 -12.64
C ASP A 189 0.10 -7.73 -12.62
N GLY A 190 0.49 -7.18 -13.77
CA GLY A 190 1.34 -5.98 -13.87
C GLY A 190 0.69 -4.74 -13.23
N ASP A 191 -0.62 -4.56 -13.42
CA ASP A 191 -1.39 -3.40 -12.95
C ASP A 191 -1.92 -3.57 -11.52
N TYR A 192 -2.28 -4.79 -11.13
CA TYR A 192 -2.98 -5.08 -9.86
C TYR A 192 -2.17 -5.97 -8.87
N PRO A 193 -0.83 -6.09 -8.99
CA PRO A 193 0.09 -7.04 -8.34
C PRO A 193 -0.37 -8.45 -7.92
N TYR A 194 -1.49 -8.94 -8.45
CA TYR A 194 -2.16 -10.17 -8.03
C TYR A 194 -2.92 -10.79 -9.20
N PRO A 195 -3.14 -12.11 -9.17
CA PRO A 195 -3.80 -12.82 -10.25
C PRO A 195 -5.33 -12.63 -10.23
N PRO A 196 -6.05 -12.98 -11.32
CA PRO A 196 -7.48 -12.71 -11.46
C PRO A 196 -8.40 -13.29 -10.37
N GLU A 197 -7.96 -14.34 -9.67
CA GLU A 197 -8.69 -14.98 -8.57
C GLU A 197 -8.79 -14.09 -7.33
N VAL A 198 -7.91 -13.11 -7.19
CA VAL A 198 -7.74 -12.30 -5.96
C VAL A 198 -8.37 -10.91 -6.11
N ASN A 199 -8.23 -10.32 -7.30
CA ASN A 199 -8.69 -8.96 -7.59
C ASN A 199 -10.23 -8.83 -7.57
N SER A 200 -10.73 -7.70 -7.08
CA SER A 200 -12.16 -7.38 -7.08
C SER A 200 -12.71 -7.17 -8.49
N GLY A 201 -13.65 -8.01 -8.90
CA GLY A 201 -14.30 -7.90 -10.21
C GLY A 201 -15.15 -6.63 -10.36
N LEU A 202 -15.63 -6.05 -9.25
CA LEU A 202 -16.20 -4.71 -9.25
C LEU A 202 -15.10 -3.63 -9.23
N ASN A 203 -14.28 -3.59 -8.18
CA ASN A 203 -13.49 -2.40 -7.83
C ASN A 203 -12.11 -2.37 -8.47
N ALA A 204 -11.57 -3.49 -8.98
CA ALA A 204 -10.33 -3.46 -9.76
C ALA A 204 -10.46 -2.47 -10.92
N PHE A 205 -11.56 -2.58 -11.66
CA PHE A 205 -11.81 -1.83 -12.88
C PHE A 205 -12.80 -0.66 -12.71
N PHE A 206 -13.53 -0.54 -11.59
CA PHE A 206 -14.37 0.64 -11.36
C PHE A 206 -13.57 1.93 -11.22
N GLY A 207 -12.38 1.85 -10.63
CA GLY A 207 -11.41 2.95 -10.63
C GLY A 207 -10.74 3.15 -11.98
N ALA A 208 -10.18 2.07 -12.52
CA ALA A 208 -9.28 2.11 -13.67
C ALA A 208 -9.96 2.36 -15.03
N TYR A 209 -11.23 1.97 -15.21
CA TYR A 209 -11.90 2.00 -16.52
C TYR A 209 -13.31 2.60 -16.54
N SER A 210 -13.96 2.84 -15.38
CA SER A 210 -15.39 3.21 -15.39
C SER A 210 -15.68 4.72 -15.52
N GLY A 211 -14.66 5.56 -15.68
CA GLY A 211 -14.76 7.01 -15.94
C GLY A 211 -15.17 7.42 -17.36
N ALA A 212 -15.77 6.53 -18.16
CA ALA A 212 -16.01 6.68 -19.62
C ALA A 212 -14.75 6.83 -20.50
N LYS A 213 -13.59 6.91 -19.85
CA LYS A 213 -12.20 6.92 -20.33
C LYS A 213 -11.40 6.23 -19.21
N GLY A 214 -10.42 5.39 -19.56
CA GLY A 214 -9.62 4.68 -18.55
C GLY A 214 -8.58 5.58 -17.91
N PHE A 215 -7.73 5.01 -17.04
CA PHE A 215 -6.55 5.67 -16.47
C PHE A 215 -5.68 6.40 -17.52
N SER A 216 -5.73 5.95 -18.77
CA SER A 216 -5.22 6.70 -19.90
C SER A 216 -6.26 6.89 -21.01
N THR A 217 -6.14 8.02 -21.69
CA THR A 217 -6.80 8.33 -22.96
C THR A 217 -5.91 8.11 -24.18
N THR A 218 -4.66 7.70 -23.96
CA THR A 218 -3.57 7.49 -24.93
C THR A 218 -2.71 6.29 -24.49
N GLU A 219 -1.53 6.11 -25.07
CA GLU A 219 -0.47 5.29 -24.45
C GLU A 219 -0.08 5.85 -23.06
N ASP A 220 0.45 4.98 -22.20
CA ASP A 220 1.14 5.36 -20.97
C ASP A 220 2.50 6.00 -21.28
N LEU A 221 3.11 6.69 -20.30
CA LEU A 221 4.36 7.42 -20.48
C LEU A 221 5.45 6.93 -19.53
N THR A 222 6.58 6.48 -20.08
CA THR A 222 7.79 6.10 -19.34
C THR A 222 8.64 7.33 -19.03
N VAL A 223 9.03 7.50 -17.76
CA VAL A 223 9.95 8.55 -17.34
C VAL A 223 11.38 8.23 -17.78
N ILE A 224 12.00 9.15 -18.53
CA ILE A 224 13.40 9.05 -19.00
C ILE A 224 14.29 10.17 -18.46
N ASP A 225 13.80 10.96 -17.52
CA ASP A 225 14.54 12.09 -16.96
C ASP A 225 15.69 11.64 -16.06
N LYS A 226 16.92 12.08 -16.36
CA LYS A 226 18.11 11.79 -15.55
C LYS A 226 18.01 12.19 -14.07
N ARG A 227 17.08 13.10 -13.71
CA ARG A 227 16.80 13.53 -12.31
C ARG A 227 15.90 12.55 -11.54
N GLY A 228 15.29 11.59 -12.24
CA GLY A 228 14.31 10.65 -11.73
C GLY A 228 12.90 11.24 -11.56
N PHE A 229 11.88 10.40 -11.54
CA PHE A 229 10.48 10.78 -11.36
C PHE A 229 10.24 11.46 -10.00
N SER A 230 11.08 11.15 -9.00
CA SER A 230 11.04 11.79 -7.68
C SER A 230 11.30 13.31 -7.73
N GLN A 231 11.85 13.83 -8.84
CA GLN A 231 11.99 15.26 -9.11
C GLN A 231 10.66 16.02 -9.05
N MET A 232 9.53 15.37 -9.40
CA MET A 232 8.20 15.92 -9.22
C MET A 232 7.90 16.27 -7.75
N VAL A 233 8.20 15.35 -6.83
CA VAL A 233 8.01 15.54 -5.38
C VAL A 233 8.99 16.58 -4.84
N ARG A 234 10.25 16.58 -5.33
CA ARG A 234 11.26 17.59 -4.97
C ARG A 234 10.85 18.99 -5.40
N GLY A 235 10.24 19.13 -6.58
CA GLY A 235 9.69 20.38 -7.11
C GLY A 235 8.53 20.89 -6.28
N LEU A 236 7.50 20.07 -6.05
CA LEU A 236 6.35 20.42 -5.22
C LEU A 236 6.75 20.85 -3.80
N ARG A 237 7.71 20.13 -3.20
CA ARG A 237 8.34 20.51 -1.92
C ARG A 237 8.98 21.91 -2.00
N ALA A 238 9.78 22.17 -3.03
CA ALA A 238 10.56 23.40 -3.16
C ALA A 238 9.69 24.67 -3.32
N GLU A 239 8.40 24.54 -3.67
CA GLU A 239 7.46 25.67 -3.71
C GLU A 239 7.23 26.34 -2.34
N PHE A 240 7.44 25.61 -1.22
CA PHE A 240 7.08 26.08 0.13
C PHE A 240 8.01 25.61 1.27
N LEU A 241 8.87 24.62 1.01
CA LEU A 241 9.90 24.08 1.90
C LEU A 241 11.26 24.12 1.19
N PRO A 242 12.07 25.19 1.39
CA PRO A 242 13.42 25.27 0.84
C PRO A 242 14.35 24.22 1.48
N ASP A 243 15.49 23.96 0.85
CA ASP A 243 16.50 23.05 1.41
C ASP A 243 17.00 23.54 2.78
N GLY A 244 17.01 22.64 3.77
CA GLY A 244 17.35 22.95 5.16
C GLY A 244 16.20 23.47 6.02
N ASP A 245 14.98 23.60 5.50
CA ASP A 245 13.81 24.00 6.29
C ASP A 245 13.58 23.05 7.48
N GLN A 246 13.51 23.64 8.68
CA GLN A 246 13.40 22.94 9.96
C GLN A 246 12.05 22.23 10.17
N ARG A 247 11.08 22.42 9.27
CA ARG A 247 9.82 21.68 9.23
C ARG A 247 9.95 20.32 8.57
N LEU A 248 11.02 20.03 7.82
CA LEU A 248 11.27 18.70 7.24
C LEU A 248 12.40 17.99 8.00
N ARG A 249 12.08 16.89 8.69
CA ARG A 249 13.03 16.09 9.45
C ARG A 249 13.26 14.74 8.76
N MET A 250 14.49 14.51 8.35
CA MET A 250 14.94 13.31 7.65
C MET A 250 15.58 12.33 8.63
N ASN A 251 15.52 11.03 8.33
CA ASN A 251 15.98 9.91 9.19
C ASN A 251 15.19 9.75 10.51
N GLU A 252 14.01 10.35 10.62
CA GLU A 252 13.13 10.26 11.81
C GLU A 252 12.14 9.09 11.65
N VAL A 253 12.62 7.87 11.91
CA VAL A 253 11.79 6.65 11.86
C VAL A 253 10.82 6.65 13.04
N VAL A 254 9.54 6.92 12.80
CA VAL A 254 8.47 6.87 13.81
C VAL A 254 8.22 5.43 14.26
N THR A 255 8.06 5.19 15.57
CA THR A 255 7.78 3.87 16.15
C THR A 255 6.54 3.83 17.05
N ASP A 256 6.09 4.96 17.58
CA ASP A 256 4.92 5.03 18.45
C ASP A 256 4.10 6.30 18.20
N ILE A 257 2.78 6.15 18.17
CA ILE A 257 1.80 7.23 18.08
C ILE A 257 0.83 7.07 19.25
N GLU A 258 0.90 7.98 20.22
CA GLU A 258 0.18 7.90 21.49
C GLU A 258 -0.78 9.08 21.64
N ASN A 259 -2.09 8.80 21.68
CA ASN A 259 -3.15 9.77 21.85
C ASN A 259 -3.50 9.92 23.34
N LYS A 260 -3.26 11.11 23.92
CA LYS A 260 -3.50 11.41 25.35
C LYS A 260 -4.50 12.55 25.52
N ASP A 261 -5.00 12.68 26.75
CA ASP A 261 -5.77 13.84 27.19
C ASP A 261 -4.96 15.13 27.00
N GLY A 262 -5.23 15.84 25.89
CA GLY A 262 -4.61 17.11 25.54
C GLY A 262 -3.67 17.13 24.34
N GLY A 263 -3.46 16.00 23.64
CA GLY A 263 -2.72 15.98 22.38
C GLY A 263 -2.21 14.61 21.97
N ILE A 264 -1.62 14.55 20.77
CA ILE A 264 -0.98 13.34 20.24
C ILE A 264 0.53 13.48 20.41
N SER A 265 1.15 12.43 20.95
CA SER A 265 2.60 12.29 21.09
C SER A 265 3.11 11.30 20.06
N VAL A 266 4.13 11.67 19.28
CA VAL A 266 4.77 10.80 18.29
C VAL A 266 6.22 10.60 18.69
N ARG A 267 6.66 9.34 18.82
CA ARG A 267 8.03 8.98 19.20
C ARG A 267 8.75 8.31 18.04
N THR A 268 10.02 8.66 17.84
CA THR A 268 10.90 8.05 16.85
C THR A 268 11.84 7.02 17.48
N ARG A 269 12.43 6.16 16.65
CA ARG A 269 13.33 5.07 17.04
C ARG A 269 14.46 5.53 17.96
N ASP A 270 14.94 6.75 17.74
CA ASP A 270 16.05 7.36 18.49
C ASP A 270 15.54 8.08 19.77
N ASN A 271 14.29 7.81 20.17
CA ASN A 271 13.55 8.32 21.32
C ASN A 271 13.26 9.84 21.31
N VAL A 272 13.37 10.50 20.16
CA VAL A 272 12.86 11.88 20.01
C VAL A 272 11.34 11.85 20.09
N THR A 273 10.75 12.77 20.85
CA THR A 273 9.30 12.87 21.04
C THR A 273 8.78 14.21 20.52
N TYR A 274 7.80 14.16 19.64
CA TYR A 274 7.10 15.29 19.06
C TYR A 274 5.66 15.35 19.59
N SER A 275 5.09 16.55 19.76
CA SER A 275 3.71 16.72 20.23
C SER A 275 2.88 17.55 19.26
N ALA A 276 1.70 17.05 18.93
CA ALA A 276 0.79 17.62 17.93
C ALA A 276 -0.64 17.75 18.46
N ASP A 277 -1.40 18.61 17.81
CA ASP A 277 -2.85 18.68 17.97
C ASP A 277 -3.55 17.78 16.94
N TYR A 278 -2.92 17.55 15.78
CA TYR A 278 -3.36 16.64 14.71
C TYR A 278 -2.18 15.85 14.14
N VAL A 279 -2.41 14.62 13.68
CA VAL A 279 -1.41 13.79 12.99
C VAL A 279 -1.96 13.29 11.66
N ILE A 280 -1.18 13.44 10.59
CA ILE A 280 -1.45 12.85 9.26
C ILE A 280 -0.47 11.70 9.06
N VAL A 281 -0.98 10.48 9.09
CA VAL A 281 -0.25 9.24 8.82
C VAL A 281 -0.22 9.03 7.30
N THR A 282 0.99 8.92 6.71
CA THR A 282 1.18 8.65 5.28
C THR A 282 2.03 7.41 4.97
N PHE A 283 2.14 6.50 5.93
CA PHE A 283 2.77 5.19 5.76
C PHE A 283 2.03 4.35 4.71
N SER A 284 2.70 3.38 4.08
CA SER A 284 2.02 2.42 3.19
C SER A 284 1.05 1.53 3.96
N ILE A 285 0.11 0.90 3.26
CA ILE A 285 -0.79 -0.09 3.86
C ILE A 285 0.00 -1.26 4.47
N GLY A 286 1.09 -1.71 3.81
CA GLY A 286 1.99 -2.73 4.35
C GLY A 286 2.63 -2.34 5.69
N VAL A 287 3.04 -1.08 5.89
CA VAL A 287 3.58 -0.64 7.19
C VAL A 287 2.49 -0.63 8.26
N LEU A 288 1.26 -0.26 7.93
CA LEU A 288 0.12 -0.31 8.87
C LEU A 288 -0.32 -1.74 9.23
N GLN A 289 0.03 -2.73 8.41
CA GLN A 289 -0.21 -4.16 8.64
C GLN A 289 0.89 -4.85 9.47
N HIS A 290 2.00 -4.17 9.76
CA HIS A 290 3.14 -4.72 10.50
C HIS A 290 3.43 -3.94 11.79
N ASP A 291 4.23 -4.53 12.69
CA ASP A 291 4.56 -3.98 14.02
C ASP A 291 5.53 -2.77 14.02
N GLU A 292 5.76 -2.14 12.87
CA GLU A 292 6.70 -1.01 12.72
C GLU A 292 6.28 0.22 13.54
N VAL A 293 4.95 0.45 13.64
CA VAL A 293 4.36 1.60 14.31
C VAL A 293 3.27 1.16 15.28
N ARG A 294 3.49 1.39 16.58
CA ARG A 294 2.49 1.12 17.62
C ARG A 294 1.56 2.30 17.82
N PHE A 295 0.26 2.03 17.86
CA PHE A 295 -0.77 3.00 18.24
C PHE A 295 -1.19 2.75 19.69
N SER A 296 -1.23 3.80 20.51
CA SER A 296 -1.68 3.76 21.91
C SER A 296 -2.74 4.84 22.16
N PRO A 297 -3.98 4.49 22.57
CA PRO A 297 -4.51 3.13 22.63
C PRO A 297 -4.52 2.47 21.24
N THR A 298 -4.57 1.14 21.22
CA THR A 298 -4.66 0.35 19.99
C THR A 298 -5.81 0.82 19.12
N LEU A 299 -5.60 0.88 17.80
CA LEU A 299 -6.63 1.29 16.84
C LEU A 299 -7.93 0.47 17.02
N PRO A 300 -9.13 1.08 16.85
CA PRO A 300 -10.40 0.38 16.92
C PRO A 300 -10.47 -0.85 16.01
N LEU A 301 -11.33 -1.81 16.35
CA LEU A 301 -11.40 -3.08 15.61
C LEU A 301 -11.73 -2.88 14.12
N TRP A 302 -12.71 -2.03 13.79
CA TRP A 302 -13.05 -1.69 12.40
C TRP A 302 -11.87 -1.11 11.61
N LYS A 303 -11.02 -0.29 12.25
CA LYS A 303 -9.85 0.30 11.62
C LYS A 303 -8.80 -0.77 11.34
N ARG A 304 -8.56 -1.66 12.30
CA ARG A 304 -7.62 -2.79 12.14
C ARG A 304 -8.10 -3.79 11.11
N GLU A 305 -9.40 -4.11 11.10
CA GLU A 305 -10.03 -4.96 10.10
C GLU A 305 -9.87 -4.38 8.70
N ALA A 306 -10.22 -3.10 8.50
CA ALA A 306 -10.06 -2.43 7.22
C ALA A 306 -8.60 -2.38 6.74
N ILE A 307 -7.64 -2.10 7.65
CA ILE A 307 -6.21 -2.14 7.34
C ILE A 307 -5.75 -3.54 6.91
N ASN A 308 -6.17 -4.59 7.63
CA ASN A 308 -5.68 -5.96 7.39
C ASN A 308 -6.40 -6.68 6.24
N GLN A 309 -7.59 -6.24 5.85
CA GLN A 309 -8.30 -6.79 4.69
C GLN A 309 -7.89 -6.13 3.36
N PHE A 310 -7.39 -4.88 3.35
CA PHE A 310 -6.88 -4.26 2.12
C PHE A 310 -5.52 -4.87 1.71
N GLN A 311 -5.19 -4.88 0.42
CA GLN A 311 -4.01 -5.61 -0.06
C GLN A 311 -2.78 -4.73 -0.25
N GLN A 312 -1.61 -5.31 0.01
CA GLN A 312 -0.29 -4.72 -0.24
C GLN A 312 0.40 -5.51 -1.35
N GLY A 313 0.28 -5.01 -2.59
CA GLY A 313 0.93 -5.61 -3.75
C GLY A 313 2.46 -5.63 -3.62
N HIS A 314 3.05 -6.66 -4.23
CA HIS A 314 4.49 -6.90 -4.25
C HIS A 314 4.98 -6.88 -5.70
N LEU A 315 5.92 -6.00 -5.99
CA LEU A 315 6.47 -5.78 -7.32
C LEU A 315 7.94 -5.33 -7.19
N MET A 316 8.80 -5.81 -8.08
CA MET A 316 10.24 -5.53 -8.08
C MET A 316 10.77 -5.37 -9.51
N HIS A 317 11.54 -4.31 -9.74
CA HIS A 317 12.26 -4.06 -10.99
C HIS A 317 13.72 -4.54 -10.86
N ILE A 318 14.09 -5.65 -11.49
CA ILE A 318 15.50 -6.06 -11.57
C ILE A 318 16.08 -5.50 -12.87
N TYR A 319 17.11 -4.65 -12.76
CA TYR A 319 17.82 -4.10 -13.90
C TYR A 319 19.17 -4.79 -14.08
N LEU A 320 19.51 -5.15 -15.32
CA LEU A 320 20.81 -5.70 -15.69
C LEU A 320 21.39 -4.93 -16.88
N LYS A 321 22.60 -4.40 -16.74
CA LYS A 321 23.38 -3.84 -17.83
C LYS A 321 24.34 -4.91 -18.36
N PHE A 322 24.27 -5.15 -19.66
CA PHE A 322 25.11 -6.09 -20.38
C PHE A 322 26.26 -5.38 -21.10
N ALA A 323 27.30 -6.12 -21.46
CA ALA A 323 28.36 -5.59 -22.32
C ALA A 323 27.84 -5.29 -23.73
N GLU A 324 26.97 -6.16 -24.27
CA GLU A 324 26.39 -6.09 -25.61
C GLU A 324 24.94 -6.60 -25.59
N THR A 325 24.09 -6.03 -26.44
CA THR A 325 22.69 -6.45 -26.63
C THR A 325 22.61 -7.73 -27.44
N PHE A 326 21.85 -8.72 -26.96
CA PHE A 326 21.69 -10.06 -27.59
C PHE A 326 20.22 -10.50 -27.73
N TRP A 327 19.30 -9.73 -27.15
CA TRP A 327 17.85 -9.96 -27.13
C TRP A 327 17.20 -9.39 -28.41
N ASP A 328 15.86 -9.41 -28.45
CA ASP A 328 15.10 -8.92 -29.59
C ASP A 328 14.79 -7.43 -29.45
N ASP A 329 14.74 -6.69 -30.57
CA ASP A 329 14.53 -5.24 -30.57
C ASP A 329 13.04 -4.88 -30.54
N ASN A 330 12.38 -5.27 -29.45
CA ASN A 330 10.99 -4.93 -29.09
C ASN A 330 10.97 -4.19 -27.75
N GLU A 331 9.95 -3.39 -27.43
CA GLU A 331 9.77 -2.74 -26.11
C GLU A 331 9.60 -3.78 -25.00
N PHE A 332 8.71 -4.76 -25.23
CA PHE A 332 8.47 -5.86 -24.31
C PHE A 332 8.96 -7.21 -24.84
N ILE A 333 9.55 -8.00 -23.95
CA ILE A 333 9.99 -9.36 -24.23
C ILE A 333 9.34 -10.23 -23.16
N LEU A 334 8.32 -10.98 -23.56
CA LEU A 334 7.52 -11.80 -22.67
C LEU A 334 8.00 -13.26 -22.70
N TYR A 335 7.89 -13.96 -21.58
CA TYR A 335 8.36 -15.33 -21.43
C TYR A 335 7.22 -16.26 -21.00
N ALA A 336 6.81 -17.17 -21.88
CA ALA A 336 5.87 -18.25 -21.63
C ALA A 336 6.52 -19.38 -20.80
N SER A 337 6.83 -19.04 -19.55
CA SER A 337 7.39 -19.90 -18.51
C SER A 337 6.44 -21.02 -18.11
N GLU A 338 6.98 -22.22 -17.87
CA GLU A 338 6.25 -23.33 -17.24
C GLU A 338 5.71 -22.99 -15.83
N ARG A 339 6.25 -21.94 -15.21
CA ARG A 339 5.83 -21.41 -13.90
C ARG A 339 5.34 -19.97 -14.07
N ARG A 340 4.06 -19.74 -13.77
CA ARG A 340 3.46 -18.41 -13.72
C ARG A 340 4.18 -17.49 -12.71
N ASN A 341 4.25 -16.21 -13.03
CA ASN A 341 5.02 -15.12 -12.37
C ASN A 341 6.55 -15.30 -12.34
N TYR A 342 7.10 -16.41 -12.86
CA TYR A 342 8.55 -16.64 -12.91
C TYR A 342 9.18 -15.92 -14.10
N TYR A 343 9.55 -14.65 -13.89
CA TYR A 343 10.24 -13.79 -14.87
C TYR A 343 9.51 -13.71 -16.23
N ASN A 344 8.19 -13.57 -16.22
CA ASN A 344 7.38 -13.58 -17.44
C ASN A 344 7.47 -12.29 -18.27
N MET A 345 7.95 -11.18 -17.71
CA MET A 345 7.77 -9.84 -18.28
C MET A 345 9.06 -9.04 -18.21
N TRP A 346 9.69 -8.83 -19.36
CA TRP A 346 10.94 -8.06 -19.50
C TRP A 346 10.69 -6.84 -20.36
N GLN A 347 11.40 -5.75 -20.08
CA GLN A 347 11.35 -4.51 -20.84
C GLN A 347 12.74 -4.16 -21.35
N ASN A 348 12.81 -3.82 -22.63
CA ASN A 348 14.02 -3.42 -23.33
C ASN A 348 14.31 -1.94 -23.08
N VAL A 349 15.10 -1.66 -22.05
CA VAL A 349 15.38 -0.29 -21.60
C VAL A 349 16.14 0.51 -22.67
N ASP A 350 16.75 -0.13 -23.68
CA ASP A 350 17.37 0.55 -24.83
C ASP A 350 16.39 1.32 -25.72
N LYS A 351 15.10 0.96 -25.77
CA LYS A 351 14.08 1.75 -26.48
C LYS A 351 13.93 3.14 -25.87
N ASN A 352 13.96 3.20 -24.53
CA ASN A 352 13.82 4.42 -23.75
C ASN A 352 15.17 5.15 -23.55
N PHE A 353 16.28 4.41 -23.55
CA PHE A 353 17.64 4.91 -23.38
C PHE A 353 18.61 4.29 -24.40
N PRO A 354 18.64 4.78 -25.66
CA PRO A 354 19.40 4.16 -26.74
C PRO A 354 20.89 3.93 -26.43
N GLY A 355 21.34 2.67 -26.58
CA GLY A 355 22.72 2.24 -26.30
C GLY A 355 23.03 2.06 -24.81
N SER A 356 22.02 1.90 -23.95
CA SER A 356 22.23 1.56 -22.54
C SER A 356 22.69 0.12 -22.35
N ASN A 357 22.38 -0.80 -23.25
CA ASN A 357 22.49 -2.25 -23.12
C ASN A 357 21.86 -2.74 -21.80
N ILE A 358 20.71 -2.17 -21.40
CA ILE A 358 20.00 -2.54 -20.17
C ILE A 358 18.74 -3.34 -20.52
N LEU A 359 18.54 -4.43 -19.78
CA LEU A 359 17.28 -5.16 -19.74
C LEU A 359 16.69 -5.07 -18.32
N GLN A 360 15.39 -4.82 -18.24
CA GLN A 360 14.61 -4.87 -17.01
C GLN A 360 13.80 -6.16 -16.99
N VAL A 361 13.64 -6.79 -15.82
CA VAL A 361 12.57 -7.77 -15.58
C VAL A 361 11.69 -7.31 -14.44
N LEU A 362 10.37 -7.37 -14.67
CA LEU A 362 9.35 -7.12 -13.67
C LEU A 362 9.00 -8.44 -13.00
N VAL A 363 9.11 -8.48 -11.67
CA VAL A 363 8.72 -9.64 -10.86
C VAL A 363 7.56 -9.23 -9.95
N LEU A 364 6.57 -10.12 -9.81
CA LEU A 364 5.25 -9.83 -9.23
C LEU A 364 4.86 -10.86 -8.16
N GLY A 365 4.08 -10.43 -7.17
CA GLY A 365 3.47 -11.29 -6.16
C GLY A 365 4.47 -12.12 -5.34
N ASP A 366 4.15 -13.41 -5.13
CA ASP A 366 4.92 -14.32 -4.28
C ASP A 366 6.38 -14.53 -4.73
N GLU A 367 6.68 -14.34 -6.02
CA GLU A 367 8.07 -14.40 -6.50
C GLU A 367 8.92 -13.26 -5.95
N VAL A 368 8.35 -12.07 -5.70
CA VAL A 368 9.07 -10.97 -5.02
C VAL A 368 9.38 -11.36 -3.57
N ILE A 369 8.41 -11.95 -2.87
CA ILE A 369 8.59 -12.44 -1.48
C ILE A 369 9.67 -13.52 -1.42
N ARG A 370 9.75 -14.39 -2.43
CA ARG A 370 10.79 -15.42 -2.56
C ARG A 370 12.16 -14.79 -2.82
N LEU A 371 12.28 -13.93 -3.84
CA LEU A 371 13.55 -13.36 -4.28
C LEU A 371 14.15 -12.41 -3.24
N GLU A 372 13.35 -11.61 -2.53
CA GLU A 372 13.89 -10.72 -1.48
C GLU A 372 14.49 -11.47 -0.27
N ARG A 373 14.24 -12.79 -0.14
CA ARG A 373 14.89 -13.67 0.84
C ARG A 373 16.21 -14.29 0.35
N MET A 374 16.60 -14.04 -0.90
CA MET A 374 17.81 -14.54 -1.52
C MET A 374 18.93 -13.48 -1.53
N ASP A 375 20.17 -13.94 -1.73
CA ASP A 375 21.27 -13.05 -2.09
C ASP A 375 21.23 -12.71 -3.59
N ASP A 376 21.80 -11.56 -3.95
CA ASP A 376 21.77 -11.05 -5.33
C ASP A 376 22.41 -12.04 -6.33
N ARG A 377 23.41 -12.82 -5.91
CA ARG A 377 24.10 -13.77 -6.80
C ARG A 377 23.19 -14.94 -7.16
N ALA A 378 22.39 -15.44 -6.22
CA ALA A 378 21.39 -16.46 -6.48
C ALA A 378 20.30 -15.93 -7.44
N ILE A 379 19.82 -14.70 -7.24
CA ILE A 379 18.84 -14.05 -8.12
C ILE A 379 19.42 -13.88 -9.53
N LEU A 380 20.64 -13.35 -9.67
CA LEU A 380 21.32 -13.17 -10.96
C LEU A 380 21.53 -14.50 -11.69
N ASN A 381 21.83 -15.59 -10.97
CA ASN A 381 21.94 -16.92 -11.57
C ASN A 381 20.59 -17.41 -12.12
N GLU A 382 19.47 -17.23 -11.39
CA GLU A 382 18.13 -17.56 -11.90
C GLU A 382 17.77 -16.73 -13.13
N VAL A 383 18.01 -15.42 -13.09
CA VAL A 383 17.77 -14.48 -14.20
C VAL A 383 18.57 -14.86 -15.45
N ILE A 384 19.87 -15.14 -15.32
CA ILE A 384 20.72 -15.52 -16.46
C ILE A 384 20.40 -16.92 -16.97
N SER A 385 19.98 -17.85 -16.10
CA SER A 385 19.47 -19.14 -16.52
C SER A 385 18.18 -19.00 -17.33
N THR A 386 17.26 -18.11 -16.93
CA THR A 386 16.02 -17.84 -17.67
C THR A 386 16.32 -17.23 -19.05
N LEU A 387 17.21 -16.23 -19.13
CA LEU A 387 17.65 -15.66 -20.40
C LEU A 387 18.31 -16.70 -21.32
N SER A 388 19.10 -17.63 -20.75
CA SER A 388 19.71 -18.73 -21.50
C SER A 388 18.68 -19.72 -22.08
N THR A 389 17.52 -19.84 -21.44
CA THR A 389 16.37 -20.62 -21.94
C THR A 389 15.60 -19.86 -23.02
N MET A 390 15.24 -18.60 -22.77
CA MET A 390 14.52 -17.72 -23.72
C MET A 390 15.30 -17.52 -25.03
N TYR A 391 16.63 -17.45 -24.95
CA TYR A 391 17.53 -17.23 -26.08
C TYR A 391 18.39 -18.46 -26.37
N ARG A 392 17.82 -19.66 -26.24
CA ARG A 392 18.52 -20.94 -26.49
C ARG A 392 19.25 -20.91 -27.84
N GLY A 393 20.57 -21.10 -27.80
CA GLY A 393 21.44 -21.09 -28.98
C GLY A 393 22.11 -19.74 -29.27
N ARG A 394 21.72 -18.64 -28.60
CA ARG A 394 22.49 -17.39 -28.55
C ARG A 394 23.46 -17.42 -27.37
N SER A 395 24.57 -16.67 -27.47
CA SER A 395 25.45 -16.42 -26.31
C SER A 395 24.89 -15.28 -25.48
N ILE A 396 24.63 -15.51 -24.19
CA ILE A 396 24.25 -14.44 -23.26
C ILE A 396 25.48 -13.57 -22.98
N SER A 397 25.33 -12.26 -23.15
CA SER A 397 26.42 -11.30 -22.89
C SER A 397 26.72 -11.21 -21.38
N PRO A 398 27.96 -10.90 -20.94
CA PRO A 398 28.24 -10.69 -19.52
C PRO A 398 27.47 -9.51 -18.92
N VAL A 399 26.92 -9.70 -17.72
CA VAL A 399 26.39 -8.61 -16.88
C VAL A 399 27.56 -7.79 -16.32
N ILE A 400 27.54 -6.48 -16.55
CA ILE A 400 28.58 -5.54 -16.09
C ILE A 400 28.11 -4.62 -14.96
N ALA A 401 26.79 -4.46 -14.79
CA ALA A 401 26.19 -3.81 -13.62
C ALA A 401 24.75 -4.32 -13.43
N TYR A 402 24.21 -4.23 -12.21
CA TYR A 402 22.84 -4.62 -11.91
C TYR A 402 22.24 -3.76 -10.80
N SER A 403 20.91 -3.79 -10.65
CA SER A 403 20.18 -3.22 -9.50
C SER A 403 18.99 -4.11 -9.15
N ILE A 404 18.88 -4.47 -7.86
CA ILE A 404 17.78 -5.27 -7.30
C ILE A 404 17.21 -4.51 -6.09
N PRO A 405 16.25 -3.59 -6.31
CA PRO A 405 15.55 -2.89 -5.23
C PRO A 405 14.70 -3.88 -4.43
N ARG A 406 14.62 -3.68 -3.11
CA ARG A 406 13.86 -4.53 -2.20
C ARG A 406 12.83 -3.67 -1.47
N TRP A 407 11.56 -3.80 -1.81
CA TRP A 407 10.46 -2.97 -1.27
C TRP A 407 9.65 -3.71 -0.20
N ASN A 408 9.56 -5.03 -0.28
CA ASN A 408 8.77 -5.85 0.63
C ASN A 408 9.47 -6.04 2.00
N SER A 409 10.79 -6.18 1.99
CA SER A 409 11.63 -6.35 3.18
C SER A 409 12.10 -5.03 3.80
N ASP A 410 11.94 -3.89 3.12
CA ASP A 410 12.22 -2.57 3.69
C ASP A 410 11.11 -2.19 4.70
N PRO A 411 11.43 -2.01 5.99
CA PRO A 411 10.43 -1.69 7.03
C PRO A 411 9.76 -0.32 6.83
N LEU A 412 10.29 0.57 5.99
CA LEU A 412 9.66 1.85 5.66
C LEU A 412 8.56 1.73 4.58
N PHE A 413 8.47 0.61 3.86
CA PHE A 413 7.56 0.45 2.72
C PHE A 413 6.73 -0.84 2.76
N ARG A 414 7.30 -1.97 3.20
CA ARG A 414 6.61 -3.27 3.36
C ARG A 414 5.82 -3.73 2.10
N GLY A 415 6.24 -3.31 0.92
CA GLY A 415 5.62 -3.66 -0.37
C GLY A 415 5.70 -2.54 -1.41
N ALA A 416 5.18 -2.83 -2.61
CA ALA A 416 5.19 -1.90 -3.75
C ALA A 416 4.00 -0.95 -3.69
N PHE A 417 2.77 -1.40 -3.94
CA PHE A 417 1.59 -0.53 -3.91
C PHE A 417 0.31 -1.25 -3.54
N SER A 418 -0.68 -0.52 -3.04
CA SER A 418 -1.92 -1.09 -2.52
C SER A 418 -2.84 -1.62 -3.63
N ASN A 419 -3.59 -2.69 -3.36
CA ASN A 419 -4.57 -3.27 -4.28
C ASN A 419 -5.96 -3.45 -3.62
N TRP A 420 -7.03 -3.52 -4.43
CA TRP A 420 -8.40 -3.76 -3.96
C TRP A 420 -8.79 -5.26 -4.03
N PRO A 421 -8.91 -5.96 -2.88
CA PRO A 421 -9.26 -7.38 -2.85
C PRO A 421 -10.74 -7.64 -3.15
N SER A 422 -11.03 -8.80 -3.73
CA SER A 422 -12.41 -9.27 -3.89
C SER A 422 -13.13 -9.39 -2.53
N GLY A 423 -14.37 -8.90 -2.48
CA GLY A 423 -15.20 -8.88 -1.27
C GLY A 423 -14.98 -7.68 -0.36
N TYR A 424 -13.95 -6.85 -0.60
CA TYR A 424 -13.70 -5.64 0.19
C TYR A 424 -14.71 -4.55 -0.15
N THR A 425 -15.49 -4.10 0.84
CA THR A 425 -16.64 -3.21 0.61
C THR A 425 -16.27 -1.73 0.68
N LEU A 426 -17.06 -0.86 0.04
CA LEU A 426 -16.95 0.59 0.23
C LEU A 426 -17.16 1.02 1.70
N ASP A 427 -17.90 0.26 2.51
CA ASP A 427 -18.04 0.57 3.94
C ASP A 427 -16.73 0.31 4.68
N THR A 428 -16.12 -0.84 4.43
CA THR A 428 -14.79 -1.22 4.94
C THR A 428 -13.73 -0.21 4.48
N PHE A 429 -13.79 0.23 3.22
CA PHE A 429 -12.91 1.28 2.69
C PHE A 429 -13.07 2.62 3.40
N ASN A 430 -14.31 3.06 3.67
CA ASN A 430 -14.54 4.26 4.48
C ASN A 430 -13.92 4.07 5.88
N GLY A 431 -14.01 2.88 6.45
CA GLY A 431 -13.28 2.47 7.65
C GLY A 431 -11.76 2.48 7.52
N LEU A 432 -11.18 2.32 6.33
CA LEU A 432 -9.73 2.48 6.09
C LEU A 432 -9.31 3.94 6.06
N ILE A 433 -10.06 4.81 5.38
CA ILE A 433 -9.67 6.22 5.16
C ILE A 433 -10.14 7.22 6.23
N ALA A 434 -11.06 6.82 7.11
CA ALA A 434 -11.58 7.66 8.19
C ALA A 434 -10.53 7.99 9.27
N PRO A 435 -10.62 9.14 9.95
CA PRO A 435 -9.77 9.46 11.08
C PRO A 435 -10.10 8.61 12.32
N VAL A 436 -9.11 8.44 13.21
CA VAL A 436 -9.28 7.91 14.57
C VAL A 436 -8.97 9.03 15.55
N GLY A 437 -10.02 9.70 16.05
CA GLY A 437 -9.87 10.94 16.80
C GLY A 437 -9.24 12.03 15.94
N LYS A 438 -8.04 12.50 16.29
CA LYS A 438 -7.28 13.49 15.52
C LYS A 438 -6.10 12.89 14.72
N ILE A 439 -6.09 11.57 14.55
CA ILE A 439 -5.15 10.84 13.68
C ILE A 439 -5.83 10.56 12.34
N TYR A 440 -5.31 11.13 11.26
CA TYR A 440 -5.83 11.04 9.90
C TYR A 440 -4.93 10.15 9.04
N PHE A 441 -5.49 9.55 7.99
CA PHE A 441 -4.79 8.57 7.14
C PHE A 441 -4.91 8.97 5.66
N ALA A 442 -3.77 9.04 4.96
CA ALA A 442 -3.66 9.29 3.52
C ALA A 442 -2.55 8.42 2.92
N GLY A 443 -2.59 8.17 1.60
CA GLY A 443 -1.65 7.27 0.93
C GLY A 443 -2.18 6.80 -0.42
N ASP A 444 -1.47 5.88 -1.06
CA ASP A 444 -1.90 5.22 -2.30
C ASP A 444 -3.16 4.37 -2.10
N TYR A 445 -3.44 3.87 -0.91
CA TYR A 445 -4.70 3.23 -0.55
C TYR A 445 -5.85 4.24 -0.25
N GLY A 446 -5.57 5.54 -0.29
CA GLY A 446 -6.43 6.57 0.28
C GLY A 446 -7.54 7.10 -0.63
N ASP A 447 -7.68 6.56 -1.84
CA ASP A 447 -8.72 6.89 -2.82
C ASP A 447 -9.22 5.59 -3.48
N PRO A 448 -10.55 5.37 -3.61
CA PRO A 448 -11.09 4.09 -4.05
C PRO A 448 -11.07 3.88 -5.57
N PHE A 449 -10.74 4.91 -6.34
CA PHE A 449 -10.71 4.86 -7.80
C PHE A 449 -9.28 4.87 -8.36
N HIS A 450 -8.34 5.50 -7.66
CA HIS A 450 -6.97 5.66 -8.12
C HIS A 450 -5.96 4.84 -7.29
N TYR A 451 -6.42 3.85 -6.52
CA TYR A 451 -5.59 3.18 -5.51
C TYR A 451 -4.30 2.59 -6.11
N GLY A 452 -3.26 2.49 -5.28
CA GLY A 452 -1.92 2.03 -5.71
C GLY A 452 -1.10 3.08 -6.48
N THR A 453 -1.73 4.12 -7.04
CA THR A 453 -1.03 5.14 -7.83
C THR A 453 -0.50 6.32 -7.00
N ILE A 454 0.37 7.12 -7.63
CA ILE A 454 0.78 8.43 -7.13
C ILE A 454 -0.43 9.39 -7.05
N GLN A 455 -1.41 9.25 -7.94
CA GLN A 455 -2.63 10.08 -7.97
C GLN A 455 -3.50 9.87 -6.72
N ALA A 456 -3.70 8.62 -6.25
CA ALA A 456 -4.37 8.38 -4.97
C ALA A 456 -3.61 8.99 -3.78
N SER A 457 -2.28 8.92 -3.78
CA SER A 457 -1.46 9.58 -2.76
C SER A 457 -1.68 11.09 -2.74
N TYR A 458 -1.82 11.73 -3.90
CA TYR A 458 -2.09 13.17 -4.02
C TYR A 458 -3.53 13.51 -3.58
N ILE A 459 -4.54 12.84 -4.12
CA ILE A 459 -5.96 13.12 -3.84
C ILE A 459 -6.31 12.86 -2.37
N SER A 460 -5.85 11.75 -1.79
CA SER A 460 -6.14 11.40 -0.41
C SER A 460 -5.54 12.38 0.61
N ALA A 461 -4.39 12.97 0.30
CA ALA A 461 -3.77 14.02 1.10
C ALA A 461 -4.59 15.31 1.09
N LEU A 462 -5.08 15.75 -0.09
CA LEU A 462 -5.97 16.91 -0.19
C LEU A 462 -7.27 16.69 0.61
N ARG A 463 -7.90 15.51 0.48
CA ARG A 463 -9.10 15.12 1.26
C ARG A 463 -8.87 15.25 2.77
N VAL A 464 -7.74 14.73 3.27
CA VAL A 464 -7.41 14.82 4.70
C VAL A 464 -7.24 16.26 5.16
N VAL A 465 -6.52 17.08 4.39
CA VAL A 465 -6.26 18.48 4.75
C VAL A 465 -7.54 19.33 4.70
N ASP A 466 -8.42 19.11 3.72
CA ASP A 466 -9.75 19.76 3.68
C ASP A 466 -10.63 19.37 4.87
N ASN A 467 -10.52 18.14 5.36
CA ASN A 467 -11.24 17.71 6.56
C ASN A 467 -10.68 18.39 7.83
N ILE A 468 -9.35 18.40 8.01
CA ILE A 468 -8.69 19.10 9.12
C ILE A 468 -9.06 20.60 9.12
N ASP A 469 -9.04 21.27 7.96
CA ASP A 469 -9.43 22.68 7.80
C ASP A 469 -10.88 22.95 8.25
N LYS A 470 -11.82 22.09 7.86
CA LYS A 470 -13.23 22.17 8.32
C LYS A 470 -13.36 22.00 9.83
N CYS A 471 -12.67 21.01 10.40
CA CYS A 471 -12.67 20.74 11.83
C CYS A 471 -12.03 21.88 12.66
N VAL A 472 -10.91 22.45 12.19
CA VAL A 472 -10.23 23.57 12.87
C VAL A 472 -11.07 24.85 12.84
N ARG A 473 -11.84 25.08 11.77
CA ARG A 473 -12.78 26.21 11.66
C ARG A 473 -14.09 26.00 12.42
N GLY A 474 -14.31 24.83 13.03
CA GLY A 474 -15.56 24.52 13.74
C GLY A 474 -16.78 24.47 12.82
N LEU A 475 -16.60 24.12 11.55
CA LEU A 475 -17.71 24.00 10.59
C LEU A 475 -18.48 22.69 10.82
N ASP A 476 -19.80 22.72 10.65
CA ASP A 476 -20.71 21.57 10.75
C ASP A 476 -20.39 20.41 9.77
N SER A 477 -19.40 20.59 8.89
CA SER A 477 -18.93 19.63 7.89
C SER A 477 -17.57 19.00 8.22
N CYS A 478 -17.05 19.19 9.45
CA CYS A 478 -16.01 18.31 10.01
C CYS A 478 -16.51 16.86 9.94
N GLU A 479 -15.71 15.95 9.37
CA GLU A 479 -16.17 14.56 9.13
C GLU A 479 -16.49 13.89 10.47
N ALA A 480 -17.76 13.49 10.64
CA ALA A 480 -18.22 12.87 11.87
C ALA A 480 -17.41 11.58 12.14
N PRO A 481 -17.17 11.21 13.42
CA PRO A 481 -16.47 9.97 13.75
C PRO A 481 -17.12 8.79 13.04
N TYR A 482 -16.37 8.10 12.17
CA TYR A 482 -16.89 6.99 11.38
C TYR A 482 -17.61 5.98 12.28
N GLN A 483 -18.88 5.72 11.95
CA GLN A 483 -19.72 4.73 12.59
C GLN A 483 -19.84 3.55 11.62
N PRO A 484 -19.12 2.43 11.84
CA PRO A 484 -19.20 1.28 10.96
C PRO A 484 -20.62 0.73 10.97
N LYS A 485 -21.20 0.42 9.80
CA LYS A 485 -22.61 -0.03 9.71
C LYS A 485 -22.87 -1.33 10.50
N TYR A 486 -21.82 -2.12 10.68
CA TYR A 486 -21.82 -3.43 11.34
C TYR A 486 -21.05 -3.46 12.67
N GLU A 487 -20.70 -2.30 13.27
CA GLU A 487 -20.00 -2.23 14.58
C GLU A 487 -20.81 -2.83 15.75
N ALA A 488 -22.07 -3.13 15.47
CA ALA A 488 -23.00 -3.84 16.31
C ALA A 488 -22.72 -5.35 16.42
N ARG A 489 -21.46 -5.76 16.60
CA ARG A 489 -21.06 -7.12 16.98
C ARG A 489 -20.53 -7.14 18.40
N GLY A 490 -20.93 -8.16 19.14
CA GLY A 490 -20.75 -8.28 20.59
C GLY A 490 -21.86 -9.15 21.16
N CYS A 491 -21.75 -9.54 22.42
CA CYS A 491 -22.77 -10.37 23.04
C CYS A 491 -24.15 -9.68 23.01
N THR A 492 -25.10 -10.28 22.29
CA THR A 492 -26.50 -9.82 22.17
C THR A 492 -27.38 -10.37 23.29
N TYR A 493 -26.91 -11.38 24.03
CA TYR A 493 -27.64 -11.96 25.15
C TYR A 493 -27.63 -11.04 26.37
N HIS A 494 -28.78 -10.42 26.65
CA HIS A 494 -29.02 -9.51 27.80
C HIS A 494 -28.61 -10.06 29.18
N GLY A 495 -28.51 -11.39 29.34
CA GLY A 495 -28.12 -12.04 30.60
C GLY A 495 -26.62 -12.28 30.77
N ALA A 496 -25.78 -11.97 29.78
CA ALA A 496 -24.32 -12.10 29.89
C ALA A 496 -23.69 -10.89 30.57
N GLN A 497 -22.54 -11.08 31.23
CA GLN A 497 -21.82 -9.99 31.89
C GLN A 497 -21.27 -8.94 30.92
N ASN A 498 -20.99 -9.32 29.68
CA ASN A 498 -20.48 -8.46 28.61
C ASN A 498 -21.56 -8.13 27.56
N TYR A 499 -22.84 -8.15 27.94
CA TYR A 499 -23.94 -7.75 27.06
C TYR A 499 -23.68 -6.36 26.45
N ASN A 500 -23.73 -6.28 25.12
CA ASN A 500 -23.55 -5.04 24.36
C ASN A 500 -24.91 -4.55 23.85
N ALA A 501 -25.46 -3.52 24.49
CA ALA A 501 -26.74 -2.90 24.09
C ALA A 501 -26.73 -2.22 22.71
N ARG A 502 -25.56 -2.11 22.06
CA ARG A 502 -25.43 -1.64 20.68
C ARG A 502 -25.24 -2.79 19.68
N ALA A 503 -25.10 -4.04 20.13
CA ALA A 503 -24.98 -5.20 19.25
C ALA A 503 -26.33 -5.58 18.61
N LYS A 504 -26.25 -5.97 17.34
CA LYS A 504 -27.34 -6.43 16.46
C LYS A 504 -27.07 -7.83 15.91
N GLU A 505 -25.81 -8.26 15.93
CA GLU A 505 -25.36 -9.60 15.57
C GLU A 505 -24.48 -10.13 16.72
N ASP A 506 -24.70 -11.39 17.11
CA ASP A 506 -23.88 -12.02 18.15
C ASP A 506 -22.52 -12.47 17.58
N ASP A 507 -21.45 -12.20 18.31
CA ASP A 507 -20.08 -12.56 17.94
C ASP A 507 -19.56 -13.81 18.70
N GLY A 508 -20.43 -14.49 19.46
CA GLY A 508 -20.07 -15.62 20.30
C GLY A 508 -19.31 -15.24 21.57
N SER A 509 -19.15 -13.96 21.88
CA SER A 509 -18.37 -13.51 23.05
C SER A 509 -19.10 -13.61 24.40
N CYS A 510 -20.36 -14.07 24.43
CA CYS A 510 -21.22 -14.01 25.62
C CYS A 510 -20.67 -14.76 26.86
N ILE A 511 -20.28 -13.99 27.88
CA ILE A 511 -19.86 -14.49 29.19
C ILE A 511 -21.10 -14.73 30.06
N ILE A 512 -21.66 -15.92 29.96
CA ILE A 512 -22.81 -16.37 30.76
C ILE A 512 -22.30 -16.95 32.09
N LEU A 513 -22.25 -16.14 33.13
CA LEU A 513 -21.85 -16.59 34.47
C LEU A 513 -23.04 -17.18 35.23
N LYS A 514 -23.06 -18.52 35.25
CA LYS A 514 -24.03 -19.48 35.83
C LYS A 514 -25.17 -19.89 34.89
N CYS A 515 -25.13 -21.15 34.46
CA CYS A 515 -26.36 -21.89 34.21
C CYS A 515 -27.13 -22.00 35.54
N PRO A 516 -28.41 -21.62 35.63
CA PRO A 516 -29.26 -22.07 36.72
C PRO A 516 -29.56 -23.56 36.49
N ILE A 517 -28.77 -24.43 37.13
CA ILE A 517 -29.13 -25.85 37.23
C ILE A 517 -30.39 -25.92 38.10
N SER A 518 -31.55 -26.02 37.47
CA SER A 518 -32.77 -26.39 38.17
C SER A 518 -32.65 -27.84 38.66
N SER A 519 -33.26 -28.14 39.80
CA SER A 519 -33.18 -29.46 40.45
C SER A 519 -33.96 -30.57 39.73
N SER A 520 -34.23 -30.42 38.43
CA SER A 520 -34.92 -31.38 37.57
C SER A 520 -34.13 -31.79 36.31
N GLY A 521 -32.92 -31.25 36.09
CA GLY A 521 -31.99 -31.78 35.08
C GLY A 521 -32.32 -31.48 33.60
N SER A 522 -33.22 -30.54 33.33
CA SER A 522 -33.59 -30.14 31.95
C SER A 522 -32.91 -28.83 31.54
N VAL A 523 -32.13 -28.87 30.46
CA VAL A 523 -31.59 -27.66 29.81
C VAL A 523 -32.61 -27.15 28.79
N TYR A 524 -33.13 -25.94 28.99
CA TYR A 524 -33.96 -25.26 28.00
C TYR A 524 -33.08 -24.42 27.07
N TYR A 525 -33.10 -24.76 25.78
CA TYR A 525 -32.76 -23.83 24.70
C TYR A 525 -34.06 -23.36 24.05
N GLU A 526 -34.40 -22.08 24.19
CA GLU A 526 -35.46 -21.49 23.37
C GLU A 526 -34.95 -21.31 21.93
N ASN A 527 -35.82 -21.66 20.97
CA ASN A 527 -35.72 -21.33 19.54
C ASN A 527 -34.63 -21.99 18.67
N TYR A 528 -34.42 -23.31 18.79
CA TYR A 528 -34.14 -24.14 17.59
C TYR A 528 -34.69 -25.57 17.76
N THR A 529 -35.85 -25.86 17.15
CA THR A 529 -36.37 -27.24 17.04
C THR A 529 -35.63 -28.03 15.97
N TYR A 530 -34.50 -28.64 16.32
CA TYR A 530 -33.92 -29.74 15.56
C TYR A 530 -34.44 -31.08 16.10
N THR A 531 -35.19 -31.80 15.29
CA THR A 531 -35.71 -33.13 15.63
C THR A 531 -34.59 -34.17 15.62
N ILE A 532 -33.88 -34.31 16.74
CA ILE A 532 -32.93 -35.40 16.94
C ILE A 532 -33.73 -36.68 17.23
N LEU A 533 -33.92 -37.50 16.19
CA LEU A 533 -34.44 -38.86 16.31
C LEU A 533 -33.38 -39.76 16.97
N LEU A 534 -33.47 -39.89 18.29
CA LEU A 534 -32.56 -40.70 19.10
C LEU A 534 -32.94 -42.19 18.97
N LEU A 535 -32.34 -42.86 17.98
CA LEU A 535 -32.43 -44.30 17.78
C LEU A 535 -31.68 -45.07 18.88
N ILE A 536 -32.40 -45.48 19.92
CA ILE A 536 -31.94 -46.50 20.88
C ILE A 536 -33.07 -47.51 21.14
N ALA A 537 -32.66 -48.78 21.26
CA ALA A 537 -33.47 -49.96 21.60
C ALA A 537 -34.41 -50.51 20.51
N LEU A 538 -33.86 -51.39 19.66
CA LEU A 538 -34.45 -52.71 19.38
C LEU A 538 -33.42 -53.67 18.78
N SER A 539 -32.46 -54.09 19.62
CA SER A 539 -31.87 -55.41 19.50
C SER A 539 -32.83 -56.39 20.16
N ILE A 540 -33.33 -57.41 19.43
CA ILE A 540 -33.98 -58.68 19.83
C ILE A 540 -35.10 -59.01 18.82
N MET A 541 -34.93 -60.12 18.08
CA MET A 541 -35.96 -60.94 17.39
C MET A 541 -36.94 -60.22 16.43
N PHE A 542 -37.09 -60.59 15.16
CA PHE A 542 -37.00 -61.91 14.51
C PHE A 542 -36.55 -61.79 13.03
#